data_AF-A0A1I6KQX8-F1
#
_entry.id   AF-A0A1I6KQX8-F1
#
_cell.length_a   1.000
_cell.length_b   1.000
_cell.length_c   1.000
_cell.angle_alpha   90.00
_cell.angle_beta   90.00
_cell.angle_gamma   90.00
#
_symmetry.space_group_name_H-M   'P 1'
#
loop_
_entity.id
_entity.type
_entity.pdbx_description
1 polymer ?
#
loop_
_entity_poly.entity_id
_entity_poly.type
_entity_poly.pdbx_seq_one_letter_code
_entity_poly.pdbx_strand_id
1 'polypeptide(L)'
;MSLDVSRRFLDDGTVLVTILGFWAAVGFLFPPVGQSFATNAGTVMALLYAAIRGVALAEHAAPAYSDPTPKGVLGDNATALFAAGPWLLVAWLVVNLPWVHGEYVGQFLRLVAFAFGWTGVAIVVTYAVGIGVAALRDLGTIE
;
A
#
# COMPACT_ATOMS: atom_id res chain seq x y z
N MET A 1 -9.87 7.23 15.40
CA MET A 1 -10.31 6.71 14.09
C MET A 1 -11.69 6.11 14.27
N SER A 2 -12.68 6.44 13.44
CA SER A 2 -13.97 5.75 13.48
C SER A 2 -13.80 4.29 13.02
N LEU A 3 -14.66 3.39 13.49
CA LEU A 3 -14.64 1.97 13.11
C LEU A 3 -14.72 1.75 11.59
N ASP A 4 -15.38 2.66 10.86
CA ASP A 4 -15.50 2.62 9.41
C ASP A 4 -14.17 2.86 8.69
N VAL A 5 -13.32 3.73 9.23
CA VAL A 5 -11.98 4.00 8.68
C VAL A 5 -11.07 2.78 8.87
N SER A 6 -11.11 2.16 10.04
CA SER A 6 -10.32 0.95 10.32
C SER A 6 -10.76 -0.23 9.46
N ARG A 7 -12.06 -0.38 9.19
CA ARG A 7 -12.57 -1.45 8.31
C ARG A 7 -12.15 -1.24 6.85
N ARG A 8 -12.32 -0.03 6.31
CA ARG A 8 -11.87 0.31 4.95
C ARG A 8 -10.36 0.11 4.80
N PHE A 9 -9.59 0.50 5.81
CA PHE A 9 -8.15 0.30 5.86
C PHE A 9 -7.76 -1.18 5.76
N LEU A 10 -8.45 -2.06 6.48
CA LEU A 10 -8.21 -3.50 6.42
C LEU A 10 -8.65 -4.10 5.08
N ASP A 11 -9.77 -3.66 4.53
CA ASP A 11 -10.27 -4.14 3.23
C ASP A 11 -9.30 -3.76 2.11
N ASP A 12 -8.87 -2.49 2.04
CA ASP A 12 -7.92 -2.00 1.04
C ASP A 12 -6.54 -2.68 1.19
N GLY A 13 -6.07 -2.85 2.44
CA GLY A 13 -4.83 -3.58 2.72
C GLY A 13 -4.89 -5.06 2.32
N THR A 14 -6.04 -5.72 2.51
CA THR A 14 -6.24 -7.13 2.13
C THR A 14 -6.14 -7.31 0.62
N VAL A 15 -6.75 -6.42 -0.17
CA VAL A 15 -6.65 -6.46 -1.65
C VAL A 15 -5.21 -6.27 -2.10
N LEU A 16 -4.50 -5.30 -1.52
CA LEU A 16 -3.10 -5.02 -1.85
C LEU A 16 -2.18 -6.20 -1.51
N VAL A 17 -2.33 -6.80 -0.33
CA VAL A 17 -1.60 -8.04 0.04
C VAL A 17 -1.94 -9.17 -0.90
N THR A 18 -3.19 -9.29 -1.34
CA THR A 18 -3.61 -10.35 -2.27
C THR A 18 -2.96 -10.17 -3.64
N ILE A 19 -2.95 -8.95 -4.18
CA ILE A 19 -2.27 -8.63 -5.45
C ILE A 19 -0.78 -8.98 -5.33
N LEU A 20 -0.10 -8.43 -4.32
CA LEU A 20 1.34 -8.63 -4.14
C LEU A 20 1.69 -10.08 -3.81
N GLY A 21 0.85 -10.76 -3.02
CA GLY A 21 1.00 -12.17 -2.66
C GLY A 21 0.84 -13.10 -3.86
N PHE A 22 -0.12 -12.82 -4.75
CA PHE A 22 -0.28 -13.55 -6.00
C PHE A 22 0.99 -13.46 -6.85
N TRP A 23 1.51 -12.26 -7.07
CA TRP A 23 2.72 -12.06 -7.87
C TRP A 23 3.97 -12.60 -7.18
N ALA A 24 4.05 -12.50 -5.86
CA ALA A 24 5.11 -13.13 -5.08
C ALA A 24 5.10 -14.66 -5.24
N ALA A 25 3.91 -15.30 -5.24
CA ALA A 25 3.77 -16.73 -5.47
C ALA A 25 4.18 -17.12 -6.91
N VAL A 26 3.80 -16.33 -7.92
CA VAL A 26 4.29 -16.52 -9.30
C VAL A 26 5.82 -16.44 -9.35
N GLY A 27 6.41 -15.43 -8.70
CA GLY A 27 7.86 -15.28 -8.64
C GLY A 27 8.57 -16.45 -7.95
N PHE A 28 7.94 -17.04 -6.93
CA PHE A 28 8.44 -18.22 -6.23
C PHE A 28 8.40 -19.50 -7.09
N LEU A 29 7.32 -19.69 -7.85
CA LEU A 29 7.11 -20.90 -8.65
C LEU A 29 7.95 -20.92 -9.95
N PHE A 30 8.43 -19.77 -10.42
CA PHE A 30 9.14 -19.64 -11.70
C PHE A 30 10.50 -18.90 -11.61
N PRO A 31 11.50 -19.38 -10.83
CA PRO A 31 12.82 -18.76 -10.74
C PRO A 31 13.70 -19.07 -11.98
N PRO A 32 14.65 -18.20 -12.38
CA PRO A 32 14.98 -16.88 -11.81
C PRO A 32 14.38 -15.68 -12.58
N VAL A 33 13.97 -15.85 -13.84
CA VAL A 33 13.43 -14.75 -14.67
C VAL A 33 12.02 -14.35 -14.22
N GLY A 34 11.22 -15.33 -13.77
CA GLY A 34 9.87 -15.07 -13.27
C GLY A 34 9.87 -14.30 -11.95
N GLN A 35 10.93 -14.35 -11.14
CA GLN A 35 10.97 -13.65 -9.86
C GLN A 35 11.01 -12.13 -10.05
N SER A 36 11.97 -11.61 -10.82
CA SER A 36 12.10 -10.17 -11.07
C SER A 36 10.95 -9.62 -11.90
N PHE A 37 10.46 -10.38 -12.89
CA PHE A 37 9.30 -9.96 -13.67
C PHE A 37 8.04 -9.89 -12.79
N ALA A 38 7.77 -10.92 -11.99
CA ALA A 38 6.57 -10.99 -11.19
C ALA A 38 6.55 -9.94 -10.06
N THR A 39 7.67 -9.71 -9.36
CA THR A 39 7.73 -8.66 -8.33
C THR A 39 7.53 -7.27 -8.93
N ASN A 40 8.11 -6.98 -10.10
CA ASN A 40 7.90 -5.70 -10.79
C ASN A 40 6.45 -5.53 -11.26
N ALA A 41 5.90 -6.54 -11.94
CA ALA A 41 4.52 -6.51 -12.41
C ALA A 41 3.54 -6.35 -11.25
N GLY A 42 3.74 -7.09 -10.16
CA GLY A 42 2.92 -6.98 -8.96
C GLY A 42 3.02 -5.63 -8.27
N THR A 43 4.22 -5.04 -8.21
CA THR A 43 4.39 -3.68 -7.69
C THR A 43 3.63 -2.67 -8.52
N VAL A 44 3.76 -2.71 -9.84
CA VAL A 44 3.06 -1.79 -10.75
C VAL A 44 1.54 -1.95 -10.62
N MET A 45 1.03 -3.18 -10.61
CA MET A 45 -0.41 -3.43 -10.43
C MET A 45 -0.93 -2.94 -9.08
N ALA A 46 -0.18 -3.17 -8.00
CA ALA A 46 -0.56 -2.72 -6.66
C ALA A 46 -0.59 -1.19 -6.56
N LEU A 47 0.40 -0.51 -7.15
CA LEU A 47 0.45 0.96 -7.18
C LEU A 47 -0.65 1.56 -8.06
N LEU A 48 -0.95 0.96 -9.21
CA LEU A 48 -2.08 1.36 -10.05
C LEU A 48 -3.42 1.19 -9.33
N TYR A 49 -3.62 0.04 -8.67
CA TYR A 49 -4.80 -0.19 -7.85
C TYR A 49 -4.92 0.86 -6.75
N ALA A 50 -3.83 1.12 -6.02
CA ALA A 50 -3.78 2.13 -4.97
C ALA A 50 -4.13 3.53 -5.49
N ALA A 51 -3.57 3.93 -6.63
CA ALA A 51 -3.87 5.23 -7.24
C ALA A 51 -5.35 5.34 -7.63
N ILE A 52 -5.88 4.36 -8.37
CA ILE A 52 -7.29 4.35 -8.80
C ILE A 52 -8.23 4.34 -7.57
N ARG A 53 -7.90 3.54 -6.57
CA ARG A 53 -8.66 3.46 -5.31
C ARG A 53 -8.61 4.79 -4.57
N GLY A 54 -7.47 5.46 -4.54
CA GLY A 54 -7.31 6.80 -3.97
C GLY A 54 -8.22 7.81 -4.65
N VAL A 55 -8.26 7.84 -5.98
CA VAL A 55 -9.19 8.70 -6.74
C VAL A 55 -10.65 8.39 -6.39
N ALA A 56 -11.03 7.12 -6.37
CA ALA A 56 -12.40 6.70 -6.04
C ALA A 56 -12.79 7.06 -4.58
N LEU A 57 -11.84 7.00 -3.65
CA LEU A 57 -12.07 7.44 -2.27
C LEU A 57 -12.33 8.96 -2.21
N ALA A 58 -11.63 9.76 -3.01
CA ALA A 58 -11.89 11.20 -3.10
C ALA A 58 -13.28 11.53 -3.66
N GLU A 59 -13.85 10.65 -4.50
CA GLU A 59 -15.20 10.83 -5.05
C GLU A 59 -16.32 10.53 -4.05
N HIS A 60 -16.10 9.61 -3.10
CA HIS A 60 -17.18 9.00 -2.31
C HIS A 60 -17.00 9.19 -0.79
N ALA A 61 -15.87 9.70 -0.34
CA ALA A 61 -15.63 10.08 1.05
C ALA A 61 -15.60 11.60 1.16
N ALA A 62 -16.24 12.14 2.20
CA ALA A 62 -16.06 13.54 2.58
C ALA A 62 -14.56 13.85 2.74
N PRO A 63 -14.09 15.06 2.39
CA PRO A 63 -12.67 15.38 2.33
C PRO A 63 -12.00 15.01 3.66
N ALA A 64 -11.10 14.02 3.58
CA ALA A 64 -10.37 13.49 4.72
C ALA A 64 -9.12 14.33 5.04
N TYR A 65 -9.14 15.62 4.69
CA TYR A 65 -8.13 16.57 5.12
C TYR A 65 -8.74 17.63 6.02
N SER A 66 -7.96 17.98 7.04
CA SER A 66 -8.30 18.98 8.04
C SER A 66 -8.13 20.41 7.51
N ASP A 67 -7.21 20.61 6.56
CA ASP A 67 -6.91 21.90 5.94
C ASP A 67 -6.47 21.70 4.47
N PRO A 68 -7.12 22.35 3.48
CA PRO A 68 -6.74 22.25 2.06
C PRO A 68 -5.40 22.93 1.72
N THR A 69 -4.73 23.60 2.66
CA THR A 69 -3.39 24.12 2.40
C THR A 69 -2.39 22.97 2.18
N PRO A 70 -1.28 23.20 1.42
CA PRO A 70 -0.24 22.20 1.25
C PRO A 70 0.32 21.66 2.57
N LYS A 71 0.31 22.47 3.64
CA LYS A 71 0.75 22.06 4.98
C LYS A 71 -0.25 21.11 5.65
N GLY A 72 -1.55 21.38 5.53
CA GLY A 72 -2.61 20.49 6.03
C GLY A 72 -2.55 19.13 5.34
N VAL A 73 -2.48 19.14 4.01
CA VAL A 73 -2.31 17.93 3.17
C VAL A 73 -1.06 17.13 3.57
N LEU A 74 0.07 17.80 3.85
CA LEU A 74 1.29 17.15 4.34
C LEU A 74 1.10 16.51 5.72
N GLY A 75 0.38 17.17 6.64
CA GLY A 75 0.08 16.63 7.97
C GLY A 75 -0.82 15.40 7.91
N ASP A 76 -1.84 15.42 7.06
CA ASP A 76 -2.76 14.30 6.88
C ASP A 76 -2.09 13.12 6.14
N ASN A 77 -1.18 13.40 5.21
CA ASN A 77 -0.31 12.39 4.60
C ASN A 77 0.65 11.76 5.61
N ALA A 78 1.17 12.51 6.58
CA ALA A 78 1.97 11.94 7.66
C ALA A 78 1.14 10.97 8.52
N THR A 79 -0.16 11.22 8.67
CA THR A 79 -1.09 10.30 9.35
C THR A 79 -1.32 9.02 8.55
N ALA A 80 -1.39 9.10 7.21
CA ALA A 80 -1.42 7.91 6.35
C ALA A 80 -0.13 7.06 6.50
N LEU A 81 1.01 7.69 6.78
CA LEU A 81 2.26 6.99 7.09
C LEU A 81 2.15 6.16 8.38
N PHE A 82 1.48 6.69 9.41
CA PHE A 82 1.17 5.93 10.63
C PHE A 82 0.25 4.74 10.33
N ALA A 83 -0.73 4.91 9.44
CA ALA A 83 -1.60 3.83 9.03
C ALA A 83 -0.82 2.72 8.31
N ALA A 84 0.19 3.04 7.51
CA ALA A 84 1.08 2.05 6.90
C ALA A 84 2.00 1.30 7.89
N GLY A 85 2.18 1.84 9.09
CA GLY A 85 3.10 1.33 10.12
C GLY A 85 2.98 -0.17 10.42
N PRO A 86 1.78 -0.74 10.68
CA PRO A 86 1.60 -2.16 10.93
C PRO A 86 2.10 -3.07 9.80
N TRP A 87 1.88 -2.68 8.54
CA TRP A 87 2.33 -3.47 7.38
C TRP A 87 3.85 -3.48 7.24
N LEU A 88 4.47 -2.31 7.44
CA LEU A 88 5.92 -2.16 7.44
C LEU A 88 6.56 -2.88 8.64
N LEU A 89 5.91 -2.86 9.80
CA LEU A 89 6.37 -3.58 10.99
C LEU A 89 6.37 -5.10 10.76
N VAL A 90 5.32 -5.64 10.15
CA VAL A 90 5.27 -7.06 9.78
C VAL A 90 6.38 -7.39 8.80
N ALA A 91 6.57 -6.58 7.75
CA ALA A 91 7.65 -6.78 6.80
C ALA A 91 9.03 -6.77 7.49
N TRP A 92 9.27 -5.80 8.37
CA TRP A 92 10.51 -5.69 9.13
C TRP A 92 10.73 -6.91 10.05
N LEU A 93 9.69 -7.34 10.76
CA LEU A 93 9.78 -8.47 11.66
C LEU A 93 10.10 -9.75 10.88
N VAL A 94 9.44 -9.96 9.73
CA VAL A 94 9.70 -11.10 8.85
C VAL A 94 11.16 -11.10 8.38
N VAL A 95 11.73 -9.99 7.94
CA VAL A 95 13.14 -9.91 7.46
C VAL A 95 14.16 -10.19 8.57
N ASN A 96 13.84 -9.84 9.81
CA ASN A 96 14.75 -10.03 10.96
C ASN A 96 14.66 -11.42 11.59
N LEU A 97 13.80 -12.32 11.08
CA LEU A 97 13.74 -13.69 11.58
C LEU A 97 15.03 -14.44 11.19
N PRO A 98 15.64 -15.23 12.11
CA PRO A 98 16.88 -15.95 11.83
C PRO A 98 16.76 -16.91 10.64
N TRP A 99 15.54 -17.42 10.39
CA TRP A 99 15.24 -18.44 9.38
C TRP A 99 15.14 -17.86 7.96
N VAL A 100 15.20 -16.53 7.79
CA VAL A 100 15.18 -15.81 6.49
C VAL A 100 16.42 -16.08 5.64
N HIS A 101 17.44 -16.67 6.23
CA HIS A 101 18.72 -16.98 5.58
C HIS A 101 18.82 -18.42 5.05
N GLY A 102 17.80 -19.26 5.26
CA GLY A 102 17.72 -20.60 4.66
C GLY A 102 17.27 -20.55 3.18
N GLU A 103 17.64 -21.53 2.36
CA GLU A 103 17.38 -21.52 0.91
C GLU A 103 15.88 -21.40 0.57
N TYR A 104 15.05 -22.36 0.98
CA TYR A 104 13.63 -22.38 0.61
C TYR A 104 12.76 -21.53 1.54
N VAL A 105 12.93 -21.71 2.86
CA VAL A 105 12.18 -20.96 3.87
C VAL A 105 12.52 -19.47 3.80
N GLY A 106 13.78 -19.12 3.56
CA GLY A 106 14.21 -17.73 3.47
C GLY A 106 13.73 -17.02 2.22
N GLN A 107 13.71 -17.69 1.05
CA GLN A 107 13.13 -17.13 -0.16
C GLN A 107 11.64 -16.84 0.00
N PHE A 108 10.88 -17.77 0.59
CA PHE A 108 9.47 -17.56 0.88
C PHE A 108 9.24 -16.39 1.85
N LEU A 109 9.98 -16.34 2.97
CA LEU A 109 9.85 -15.25 3.93
C LEU A 109 10.22 -13.88 3.34
N ARG A 110 11.21 -13.80 2.44
CA ARG A 110 11.55 -12.55 1.73
C ARG A 110 10.42 -12.07 0.83
N LEU A 111 9.70 -13.00 0.19
CA LEU A 111 8.53 -12.70 -0.63
C LEU A 111 7.34 -12.22 0.21
N VAL A 112 7.14 -12.82 1.39
CA VAL A 112 6.17 -12.33 2.37
C VAL A 112 6.53 -10.91 2.82
N ALA A 113 7.78 -10.68 3.23
CA ALA A 113 8.24 -9.35 3.62
C ALA A 113 8.06 -8.31 2.50
N PHE A 114 8.37 -8.69 1.26
CA PHE A 114 8.12 -7.87 0.08
C PHE A 114 6.63 -7.49 -0.04
N ALA A 115 5.73 -8.46 0.04
CA ALA A 115 4.30 -8.22 -0.09
C ALA A 115 3.77 -7.29 1.01
N PHE A 116 4.14 -7.52 2.27
CA PHE A 116 3.74 -6.67 3.39
C PHE A 116 4.36 -5.26 3.29
N GLY A 117 5.63 -5.16 2.88
CA GLY A 117 6.32 -3.88 2.74
C GLY A 117 5.67 -3.00 1.66
N TRP A 118 5.43 -3.57 0.48
CA TRP A 118 4.78 -2.86 -0.63
C TRP A 118 3.30 -2.60 -0.38
N THR A 119 2.61 -3.40 0.43
CA THR A 119 1.26 -3.09 0.89
C THR A 119 1.26 -1.79 1.70
N GLY A 120 2.21 -1.64 2.63
CA GLY A 120 2.36 -0.39 3.38
C GLY A 120 2.56 0.82 2.46
N VAL A 121 3.43 0.70 1.46
CA VAL A 121 3.67 1.75 0.46
C VAL A 121 2.39 2.06 -0.34
N ALA A 122 1.71 1.04 -0.84
CA ALA A 122 0.50 1.22 -1.65
C ALA A 122 -0.66 1.84 -0.86
N ILE A 123 -0.76 1.57 0.45
CA ILE A 123 -1.69 2.26 1.34
C ILE A 123 -1.35 3.75 1.42
N VAL A 124 -0.09 4.13 1.64
CA VAL A 124 0.31 5.54 1.65
C VAL A 124 -0.07 6.21 0.32
N VAL A 125 0.18 5.55 -0.81
CA VAL A 125 -0.21 6.06 -2.13
C VAL A 125 -1.72 6.25 -2.24
N THR A 126 -2.51 5.28 -1.78
CA THR A 126 -3.98 5.34 -1.82
C THR A 126 -4.50 6.58 -1.10
N TYR A 127 -4.05 6.82 0.13
CA TYR A 127 -4.50 7.96 0.93
C TYR A 127 -3.91 9.28 0.43
N ALA A 128 -2.66 9.30 -0.02
CA ALA A 128 -2.03 10.50 -0.57
C ALA A 128 -2.71 10.97 -1.86
N VAL A 129 -3.05 10.04 -2.75
CA VAL A 129 -3.83 10.34 -3.95
C VAL A 129 -5.23 10.81 -3.58
N GLY A 130 -5.91 10.13 -2.65
CA GLY A 130 -7.25 10.52 -2.21
C GLY A 130 -7.30 11.94 -1.62
N ILE A 131 -6.37 12.26 -0.71
CA ILE A 131 -6.26 13.61 -0.12
C ILE A 131 -5.93 14.64 -1.20
N GLY A 132 -4.97 14.35 -2.08
CA GLY A 132 -4.54 15.28 -3.14
C GLY A 132 -5.66 15.59 -4.14
N VAL A 133 -6.40 14.57 -4.59
CA VAL A 133 -7.51 14.72 -5.53
C VAL A 133 -8.65 15.52 -4.90
N ALA A 134 -9.00 15.24 -3.64
CA ALA A 134 -10.04 15.98 -2.94
C ALA A 134 -9.65 17.47 -2.79
N ALA A 135 -8.38 17.76 -2.42
CA ALA A 135 -7.89 19.14 -2.31
C ALA A 135 -7.92 19.90 -3.65
N LEU A 136 -7.55 19.25 -4.76
CA LEU A 136 -7.61 19.85 -6.10
C LEU A 136 -9.05 20.16 -6.55
N ARG A 137 -10.02 19.31 -6.16
CA ARG A 137 -11.45 19.55 -6.42
C ARG A 137 -12.01 20.72 -5.64
N ASP A 138 -11.70 20.83 -4.35
CA ASP A 138 -12.16 21.97 -3.53
C ASP A 138 -11.59 23.30 -4.04
N LEU A 139 -10.40 23.28 -4.64
CA LEU A 139 -9.80 24.44 -5.30
C LEU A 139 -10.40 24.74 -6.69
N GLY A 140 -11.36 23.93 -7.16
CA GLY A 140 -11.97 24.06 -8.49
C GLY A 140 -11.00 23.83 -9.64
N THR A 141 -9.89 23.12 -9.40
CA THR A 141 -8.84 22.87 -10.40
C THR A 141 -9.20 21.70 -11.32
N ILE A 142 -9.99 20.75 -10.81
CA ILE A 142 -10.47 19.56 -11.52
C ILE A 142 -11.94 19.28 -11.13
N GLU A 143 -12.70 18.65 -12.03
CA GLU A 143 -14.11 18.27 -11.80
C GLU A 143 -14.28 16.93 -11.06
#